data_AF-A0A7Y9BQD0-F1
#
_entry.id   AF-A0A7Y9BQD0-F1
#
_cell.length_a   1.000
_cell.length_b   1.000
_cell.length_c   1.000
_cell.angle_alpha   90.00
_cell.angle_beta   90.00
_cell.angle_gamma   90.00
#
_symmetry.space_group_name_H-M   'P 1'
#
loop_
_entity.id
_entity.type
_entity.pdbx_description
1 polymer ?
#
loop_
_entity_poly.entity_id
_entity_poly.type
_entity_poly.pdbx_seq_one_letter_code
_entity_poly.pdbx_strand_id
1 'polypeptide(L)'
;MNHSVNINHDAVLRARVSLLGSEKPTVRQRVAAYRVLVQVSPLAYLSRLAVDLIKYSKEFADQPETVRALRAESVAAARRLCELESGRQRLLIATLTALREQLDLMERREEASAVTREIALLESASRDS
;
A
#
# COMPACT_ATOMS: atom_id res chain seq x y z
N MET A 1 1.60 -20.67 -28.06
CA MET A 1 2.81 -20.25 -27.32
C MET A 1 2.37 -19.48 -26.08
N ASN A 2 2.33 -20.14 -24.92
CA ASN A 2 1.86 -19.56 -23.66
C ASN A 2 2.92 -18.59 -23.13
N HIS A 3 2.63 -17.30 -23.17
CA HIS A 3 3.48 -16.28 -22.56
C HIS A 3 3.19 -16.28 -21.05
N SER A 4 3.74 -17.27 -20.34
CA SER A 4 3.90 -17.16 -18.90
C SER A 4 4.74 -15.92 -18.67
N VAL A 5 4.11 -14.89 -18.10
CA VAL A 5 4.73 -13.67 -17.60
C VAL A 5 5.93 -14.10 -16.77
N ASN A 6 7.12 -14.05 -17.38
CA ASN A 6 8.36 -14.44 -16.74
C ASN A 6 8.67 -13.31 -15.77
N ILE A 7 8.13 -13.41 -14.56
CA ILE A 7 8.52 -12.55 -13.45
C ILE A 7 10.04 -12.57 -13.45
N ASN A 8 10.65 -11.40 -13.66
CA ASN A 8 12.09 -11.28 -13.79
C ASN A 8 12.74 -11.82 -12.50
N HIS A 9 13.19 -13.07 -12.55
CA HIS A 9 13.72 -13.80 -11.40
C HIS A 9 14.91 -13.07 -10.79
N ASP A 10 15.72 -12.44 -11.63
CA ASP A 10 16.82 -11.58 -11.24
C ASP A 10 16.34 -10.31 -10.50
N ALA A 11 15.23 -9.70 -10.91
CA ALA A 11 14.62 -8.60 -10.14
C ALA A 11 14.14 -9.06 -8.75
N VAL A 12 13.58 -10.26 -8.64
CA VAL A 12 13.16 -10.85 -7.36
C VAL A 12 14.36 -11.11 -6.46
N LEU A 13 15.45 -11.67 -7.00
CA LEU A 13 16.69 -11.89 -6.25
C LEU A 13 17.29 -10.57 -5.78
N ARG A 14 17.41 -9.56 -6.65
CA ARG A 14 17.88 -8.22 -6.26
C ARG A 14 17.01 -7.60 -5.17
N ALA A 15 15.68 -7.71 -5.27
CA ALA A 15 14.78 -7.22 -4.25
C ALA A 15 15.02 -7.91 -2.89
N ARG A 16 15.17 -9.24 -2.87
CA ARG A 16 15.49 -9.97 -1.63
C ARG A 16 16.84 -9.56 -1.06
N VAL A 17 17.89 -9.51 -1.88
CA VAL A 17 19.24 -9.09 -1.47
C VAL A 17 19.23 -7.68 -0.90
N SER A 18 18.50 -6.75 -1.51
CA SER A 18 18.38 -5.37 -1.02
C SER A 18 17.75 -5.26 0.37
N LEU A 19 16.92 -6.23 0.76
CA LEU A 19 16.30 -6.29 2.08
C LEU A 19 17.17 -7.04 3.12
N LEU A 20 18.14 -7.82 2.67
CA LEU A 20 19.02 -8.67 3.48
C LEU A 20 20.43 -8.09 3.65
N GLY A 21 20.72 -6.93 3.04
CA GLY A 21 22.01 -6.25 3.20
C GLY A 21 22.34 -5.97 4.67
N SER A 22 23.64 -5.80 4.95
CA SER A 22 24.14 -5.55 6.31
C SER A 22 23.63 -4.25 6.93
N GLU A 23 23.23 -3.28 6.10
CA GLU A 23 22.62 -2.03 6.53
C GLU A 23 21.09 -2.13 6.50
N LYS A 24 20.43 -1.46 7.46
CA LYS A 24 18.97 -1.39 7.50
C LYS A 24 18.45 -0.66 6.24
N PRO A 25 17.63 -1.30 5.39
CA PRO A 25 17.19 -0.68 4.16
C PRO A 25 16.32 0.55 4.43
N THR A 26 16.55 1.61 3.67
CA THR A 26 15.75 2.85 3.69
C THR A 26 14.30 2.57 3.31
N VAL A 27 13.37 3.46 3.66
CA VAL A 27 11.94 3.31 3.31
C VAL A 27 11.79 3.18 1.79
N ARG A 28 12.48 4.03 1.02
CA ARG A 28 12.53 3.98 -0.44
C ARG A 28 12.96 2.61 -0.99
N GLN A 29 14.06 2.04 -0.48
CA GLN A 29 14.54 0.73 -0.89
C GLN A 29 13.52 -0.38 -0.56
N ARG A 30 12.89 -0.31 0.62
CA ARG A 30 11.86 -1.28 1.00
C ARG A 30 10.63 -1.21 0.10
N VAL A 31 10.14 0.00 -0.22
CA VAL A 31 9.02 0.17 -1.17
C VAL A 31 9.37 -0.41 -2.54
N ALA A 32 10.56 -0.10 -3.07
CA ALA A 32 11.02 -0.64 -4.35
C ALA A 32 11.09 -2.18 -4.34
N ALA A 33 11.68 -2.76 -3.29
CA ALA A 33 11.78 -4.21 -3.14
C ALA A 33 10.40 -4.87 -3.01
N TYR A 34 9.52 -4.32 -2.16
CA TYR A 34 8.20 -4.90 -1.94
C TYR A 34 7.30 -4.82 -3.17
N ARG A 35 7.38 -3.76 -4.00
CA ARG A 35 6.66 -3.69 -5.29
C ARG A 35 7.03 -4.84 -6.24
N VAL A 36 8.26 -5.33 -6.19
CA VAL A 36 8.68 -6.53 -6.95
C VAL A 36 8.20 -7.80 -6.25
N LEU A 37 8.39 -7.89 -4.94
CA LEU A 37 8.12 -9.13 -4.19
C LEU A 37 6.63 -9.45 -4.06
N VAL A 38 5.73 -8.46 -4.10
CA VAL A 38 4.28 -8.71 -4.14
C VAL A 38 3.83 -9.43 -5.41
N GLN A 39 4.63 -9.42 -6.48
CA GLN A 39 4.30 -10.15 -7.71
C GLN A 39 4.46 -11.66 -7.55
N VAL A 40 5.40 -12.10 -6.70
CA VAL A 40 5.67 -13.53 -6.44
C VAL A 40 5.00 -14.05 -5.18
N SER A 41 4.81 -13.20 -4.18
CA SER A 41 4.25 -13.60 -2.89
C SER A 41 3.42 -12.47 -2.27
N PRO A 42 2.24 -12.17 -2.84
CA PRO A 42 1.41 -11.04 -2.41
C PRO A 42 1.12 -11.03 -0.91
N LEU A 43 0.67 -12.16 -0.34
CA LEU A 43 0.30 -12.27 1.08
C LEU A 43 1.44 -11.91 2.04
N ALA A 44 2.69 -12.22 1.67
CA ALA A 44 3.85 -11.96 2.52
C ALA A 44 4.27 -10.48 2.54
N TYR A 45 3.99 -9.74 1.47
CA TYR A 45 4.59 -8.42 1.25
C TYR A 45 3.60 -7.27 1.07
N LEU A 46 2.32 -7.52 0.79
CA LEU A 46 1.31 -6.46 0.62
C LEU A 46 1.14 -5.61 1.89
N SER A 47 1.09 -6.25 3.07
CA SER A 47 0.98 -5.54 4.34
C SER A 47 2.16 -4.60 4.59
N ARG A 48 3.38 -5.08 4.30
CA ARG A 48 4.61 -4.30 4.46
C ARG A 48 4.70 -3.16 3.44
N LEU A 49 4.30 -3.42 2.19
CA LEU A 49 4.23 -2.43 1.13
C LEU A 49 3.26 -1.30 1.50
N ALA A 50 2.04 -1.62 1.93
CA ALA A 50 1.03 -0.63 2.31
C ALA A 50 1.55 0.31 3.42
N VAL A 51 2.15 -0.25 4.47
CA VAL A 51 2.70 0.53 5.59
C VAL A 51 3.88 1.41 5.16
N ASP A 52 4.81 0.86 4.37
CA ASP A 52 5.99 1.62 3.96
C ASP A 52 5.67 2.68 2.90
N LEU A 53 4.63 2.51 2.08
CA LEU A 53 4.15 3.56 1.17
C LEU A 53 3.64 4.80 1.93
N ILE A 54 2.95 4.62 3.06
CA ILE A 54 2.53 5.75 3.92
C ILE A 54 3.75 6.46 4.48
N LYS A 55 4.73 5.71 4.99
CA LYS A 55 5.97 6.30 5.50
C LYS A 55 6.72 7.05 4.40
N TYR A 56 6.82 6.45 3.22
CA TYR A 56 7.51 7.03 2.07
C TYR A 56 6.83 8.30 1.59
N SER A 57 5.50 8.36 1.64
CA SER A 57 4.75 9.57 1.28
C SER A 57 5.15 10.80 2.09
N LYS A 58 5.60 10.63 3.34
CA LYS A 58 6.04 11.74 4.19
C LYS A 58 7.31 12.42 3.69
N GLU A 59 8.14 11.74 2.89
CA GLU A 59 9.34 12.32 2.27
C GLU A 59 8.99 13.35 1.17
N PHE A 60 7.73 13.39 0.73
CA PHE A 60 7.23 14.26 -0.34
C PHE A 60 6.18 15.26 0.17
N ALA A 61 6.25 15.68 1.44
CA ALA A 61 5.23 16.53 2.05
C ALA A 61 4.98 17.85 1.28
N ASP A 62 5.97 18.33 0.54
CA ASP A 62 5.94 19.49 -0.36
C ASP A 62 5.25 19.21 -1.71
N GLN A 63 4.95 17.95 -2.03
CA GLN A 63 4.39 17.51 -3.31
C GLN A 63 3.07 16.77 -3.09
N PRO A 64 1.94 17.49 -2.95
CA PRO A 64 0.67 16.92 -2.53
C PRO A 64 0.13 15.82 -3.46
N GLU A 65 0.36 15.93 -4.77
CA GLU A 65 -0.03 14.89 -5.74
C GLU A 65 0.82 13.62 -5.59
N THR A 66 2.12 13.75 -5.32
CA THR A 66 3.00 12.59 -5.06
C THR A 66 2.58 11.87 -3.78
N VAL A 67 2.27 12.62 -2.71
CA VAL A 67 1.74 12.07 -1.46
C VAL A 67 0.43 11.33 -1.72
N ARG A 68 -0.50 11.93 -2.46
CA ARG A 68 -1.78 11.32 -2.81
C ARG A 68 -1.58 10.02 -3.59
N ALA A 69 -0.72 10.01 -4.61
CA ALA A 69 -0.45 8.82 -5.41
C ALA A 69 0.11 7.67 -4.55
N LEU A 70 1.05 7.96 -3.66
CA LEU A 70 1.62 6.96 -2.75
C LEU A 70 0.60 6.44 -1.73
N ARG A 71 -0.26 7.31 -1.19
CA ARG A 71 -1.36 6.89 -0.29
C ARG A 71 -2.42 6.08 -1.03
N ALA A 72 -2.74 6.42 -2.28
CA ALA A 72 -3.65 5.65 -3.11
C ALA A 72 -3.10 4.25 -3.43
N GLU A 73 -1.81 4.14 -3.73
CA GLU A 73 -1.15 2.84 -3.91
C GLU A 73 -1.17 2.00 -2.61
N SER A 74 -0.97 2.65 -1.46
CA SER A 74 -1.08 1.99 -0.15
C SER A 74 -2.47 1.40 0.08
N VAL A 75 -3.52 2.17 -0.24
CA VAL A 75 -4.92 1.70 -0.19
C VAL A 75 -5.12 0.51 -1.13
N ALA A 76 -4.62 0.58 -2.37
CA ALA A 76 -4.74 -0.53 -3.32
C ALA A 76 -4.06 -1.81 -2.81
N ALA A 77 -2.88 -1.69 -2.20
CA ALA A 77 -2.19 -2.83 -1.59
C ALA A 77 -2.97 -3.41 -0.40
N ALA A 78 -3.57 -2.56 0.43
CA ALA A 78 -4.38 -2.98 1.56
C ALA A 78 -5.71 -3.63 1.13
N ARG A 79 -6.38 -3.11 0.08
CA ARG A 79 -7.60 -3.72 -0.49
C ARG A 79 -7.32 -5.12 -0.99
N ARG A 80 -6.26 -5.29 -1.80
CA ARG A 80 -5.82 -6.60 -2.28
C ARG A 80 -5.48 -7.56 -1.13
N LEU A 81 -4.91 -7.05 -0.04
CA LEU A 81 -4.66 -7.88 1.14
C LEU A 81 -5.95 -8.31 1.84
N CYS A 82 -6.93 -7.41 2.01
CA CYS A 82 -8.23 -7.74 2.60
C CYS A 82 -8.99 -8.78 1.77
N GLU A 83 -8.90 -8.71 0.44
CA GLU A 83 -9.50 -9.70 -0.45
C GLU A 83 -8.89 -11.10 -0.27
N LEU A 84 -7.57 -11.16 -0.02
CA LEU A 84 -6.85 -12.41 0.18
C LEU A 84 -6.93 -12.93 1.63
N GLU A 85 -7.05 -12.02 2.61
CA GLU A 85 -7.17 -12.30 4.04
C GLU A 85 -8.25 -11.39 4.64
N SER A 86 -9.48 -11.90 4.74
CA SER A 86 -10.68 -11.16 5.16
C SER A 86 -10.54 -10.42 6.50
N GLY A 87 -9.63 -10.86 7.38
CA GLY A 87 -9.35 -10.23 8.68
C GLY A 87 -8.46 -8.99 8.64
N ARG A 88 -7.99 -8.53 7.48
CA ARG A 88 -7.02 -7.43 7.36
C ARG A 88 -7.63 -6.03 7.23
N GLN A 89 -8.93 -5.89 7.51
CA GLN A 89 -9.70 -4.63 7.42
C GLN A 89 -9.06 -3.45 8.16
N ARG A 90 -8.44 -3.68 9.32
CA ARG A 90 -7.76 -2.63 10.10
C ARG A 90 -6.68 -1.91 9.30
N LEU A 91 -5.92 -2.65 8.49
CA LEU A 91 -4.89 -2.03 7.65
C LEU A 91 -5.54 -1.17 6.56
N LEU A 92 -6.59 -1.68 5.91
CA LEU A 92 -7.32 -0.93 4.88
C LEU A 92 -7.90 0.37 5.44
N ILE A 93 -8.58 0.33 6.60
CA ILE A 93 -9.11 1.53 7.27
C ILE A 93 -8.00 2.55 7.57
N ALA A 94 -6.84 2.10 8.05
CA ALA A 94 -5.71 2.98 8.32
C ALA A 94 -5.18 3.65 7.03
N THR A 95 -5.04 2.90 5.93
CA THR A 95 -4.61 3.45 4.64
C THR A 95 -5.63 4.43 4.05
N LEU A 96 -6.93 4.14 4.17
CA LEU A 96 -8.01 5.01 3.71
C LEU A 96 -8.08 6.30 4.52
N THR A 97 -7.91 6.22 5.84
CA THR A 97 -7.84 7.39 6.72
C THR A 97 -6.72 8.34 6.28
N ALA A 98 -5.52 7.80 6.03
CA ALA A 98 -4.41 8.60 5.53
C ALA A 98 -4.74 9.21 4.16
N LEU A 99 -5.33 8.47 3.22
CA LEU A 99 -5.72 9.03 1.92
C LEU A 99 -6.76 10.15 2.07
N ARG A 100 -7.77 9.97 2.92
CA ARG A 100 -8.80 10.98 3.21
C ARG A 100 -8.18 12.28 3.71
N GLU A 101 -7.30 12.20 4.71
CA GLU A 101 -6.60 13.38 5.25
C GLU A 101 -5.87 14.15 4.15
N GLN A 102 -5.23 13.43 3.20
CA GLN A 102 -4.56 14.08 2.08
C GLN A 102 -5.55 14.75 1.11
N LEU A 103 -6.69 14.12 0.86
CA LEU A 103 -7.73 14.68 0.01
C LEU A 103 -8.36 15.93 0.63
N ASP A 104 -8.54 15.95 1.95
CA ASP A 104 -9.02 17.12 2.70
C ASP A 104 -8.04 18.28 2.59
N LEU A 105 -6.73 18.02 2.75
CA LEU A 105 -5.68 19.03 2.57
C LEU A 105 -5.63 19.61 1.15
N MET A 106 -6.07 18.83 0.15
CA MET A 106 -6.15 19.25 -1.25
C MET A 106 -7.52 19.84 -1.62
N GLU A 107 -8.43 20.02 -0.65
CA GLU A 107 -9.80 20.49 -0.83
C GLU A 107 -10.67 19.63 -1.77
N ARG A 108 -10.31 18.35 -1.94
CA ARG A 108 -10.99 17.40 -2.85
C ARG A 108 -12.14 16.70 -2.14
N ARG A 109 -13.12 17.52 -1.71
CA ARG A 109 -14.22 17.15 -0.81
C ARG A 109 -15.04 15.95 -1.30
N GLU A 110 -15.32 15.86 -2.59
CA GLU A 110 -16.10 14.74 -3.15
C GLU A 110 -15.39 13.40 -2.94
N GLU A 111 -14.09 13.33 -3.23
CA GLU A 111 -13.30 12.12 -3.02
C GLU A 111 -13.11 11.80 -1.55
N ALA A 112 -12.86 12.81 -0.70
CA ALA A 112 -12.76 12.61 0.74
C ALA A 112 -14.07 12.05 1.34
N SER A 113 -15.22 12.52 0.84
CA SER A 113 -16.53 12.00 1.26
C SER A 113 -16.75 10.54 0.82
N ALA A 114 -16.28 10.16 -0.37
CA ALA A 114 -16.36 8.79 -0.85
C ALA A 114 -15.51 7.85 0.02
N VAL A 115 -14.28 8.26 0.33
CA VAL A 115 -13.39 7.50 1.22
C VAL A 115 -13.96 7.38 2.63
N THR A 116 -14.60 8.44 3.14
CA THR A 116 -15.26 8.41 4.46
C THR A 116 -16.39 7.40 4.51
N ARG A 117 -17.23 7.34 3.46
CA ARG A 117 -18.30 6.33 3.36
C ARG A 117 -17.75 4.91 3.30
N GLU A 118 -16.66 4.69 2.56
CA GLU A 118 -16.00 3.39 2.50
C GLU A 118 -15.49 2.95 3.89
N ILE A 119 -14.84 3.84 4.64
CA ILE A 119 -14.38 3.56 6.01
C ILE A 119 -15.55 3.15 6.91
N ALA A 120 -16.65 3.91 6.88
CA ALA A 120 -17.82 3.62 7.71
C ALA A 120 -18.43 2.23 7.41
N LEU A 121 -18.48 1.83 6.13
CA LEU A 121 -18.95 0.51 5.71
C LEU A 121 -18.04 -0.62 6.20
N LEU A 122 -16.71 -0.41 6.18
CA LEU A 122 -15.76 -1.39 6.69
C LEU A 122 -15.88 -1.54 8.22
N GLU A 123 -16.06 -0.42 8.93
CA GLU A 123 -16.21 -0.43 10.39
C GLU A 123 -17.52 -1.08 10.86
N SER A 124 -18.63 -0.91 10.12
CA SER A 124 -19.87 -1.63 10.41
C SER A 124 -19.72 -3.13 10.14
N ALA A 125 -19.08 -3.51 9.03
CA ALA A 125 -18.85 -4.92 8.71
C ALA A 125 -18.01 -5.65 9.76
N SER A 126 -17.04 -4.97 10.39
CA SER A 126 -16.24 -5.53 11.49
C SER A 126 -17.01 -5.70 12.80
N ARG A 127 -18.16 -5.05 12.99
CA ARG A 127 -18.99 -5.16 14.21
C ARG A 127 -20.01 -6.29 14.12
N ASP A 128 -20.39 -6.66 12.91
CA ASP A 128 -21.41 -7.68 12.62
C ASP A 128 -20.82 -9.09 12.36
N SER A 129 -19.48 -9.24 12.38
CA SER A 129 -18.74 -10.50 12.17
C SER A 129 -18.13 -11.03 13.46
#